data_AF-A0A920R4R0-F1
#
_entry.id   AF-A0A920R4R0-F1
#
_cell.length_a   1.000
_cell.length_b   1.000
_cell.length_c   1.000
_cell.angle_alpha   90.00
_cell.angle_beta   90.00
_cell.angle_gamma   90.00
#
_symmetry.space_group_name_H-M   'P 1'
#
loop_
_entity.id
_entity.type
_entity.pdbx_description
1 polymer ?
#
loop_
_entity_poly.entity_id
_entity_poly.type
_entity_poly.pdbx_seq_one_letter_code
_entity_poly.pdbx_strand_id
1 'polypeptide(L)' 'MNPDPKLQIVKETPSTATIDGDGGLGLMIAPKAMDIAIAKAKEVGTGVVAVRNSGHLGAAGYHAMMQLIKIWLVGV' A
#
# COMPACT_ATOMS: atom_id res chain seq x y z
N MET A 1 -7.68 6.78 16.49
CA MET A 1 -6.79 6.67 15.32
C MET A 1 -5.39 6.97 15.78
N ASN A 2 -4.42 6.13 15.44
CA ASN A 2 -3.03 6.31 15.84
C ASN A 2 -2.38 7.44 15.00
N PRO A 3 -1.89 8.53 15.61
CA PRO A 3 -1.25 9.62 14.90
C PRO A 3 0.18 9.31 14.45
N ASP A 4 0.82 8.29 15.03
CA ASP A 4 2.17 7.81 14.66
C ASP A 4 2.14 6.29 14.38
N PRO A 5 1.49 5.85 13.29
CA PRO A 5 1.35 4.43 13.00
C PRO A 5 2.66 3.79 12.54
N LYS A 6 3.05 2.70 13.20
CA LYS A 6 4.21 1.89 12.85
C LYS A 6 3.78 0.71 12.00
N LEU A 7 3.84 0.87 10.69
CA LEU A 7 3.46 -0.19 9.76
C LEU A 7 4.36 -1.41 9.89
N GLN A 8 3.75 -2.59 9.88
CA GLN A 8 4.47 -3.86 9.92
C GLN A 8 3.97 -4.79 8.82
N ILE A 9 4.90 -5.41 8.09
CA ILE A 9 4.56 -6.49 7.17
C ILE A 9 4.35 -7.76 7.99
N VAL A 10 3.14 -8.30 7.97
CA VAL A 10 2.76 -9.50 8.74
C VAL A 10 2.84 -10.78 7.90
N LYS A 11 2.84 -10.65 6.58
CA LYS A 11 3.01 -11.75 5.63
C LYS A 11 3.56 -11.23 4.31
N GLU A 12 4.46 -11.97 3.69
CA GLU A 12 5.10 -11.57 2.45
C GLU A 12 5.40 -12.75 1.52
N THR A 13 5.30 -12.49 0.22
CA THR A 13 5.85 -13.29 -0.88
C THR A 13 6.53 -12.35 -1.89
N PRO A 14 7.21 -12.83 -2.94
CA PRO A 14 7.80 -11.95 -3.94
C PRO A 14 6.79 -10.99 -4.58
N SER A 15 5.57 -11.46 -4.89
CA SER A 15 4.52 -10.65 -5.53
C SER A 15 3.46 -10.10 -4.57
N THR A 16 3.44 -10.47 -3.28
CA THR A 16 2.38 -10.04 -2.35
C THR A 16 2.89 -9.61 -0.98
N ALA A 17 2.16 -8.73 -0.30
CA ALA A 17 2.34 -8.48 1.13
C ALA A 17 1.01 -8.20 1.85
N THR A 18 0.99 -8.45 3.15
CA THR A 18 -0.06 -7.98 4.06
C THR A 18 0.57 -7.08 5.10
N ILE A 19 0.00 -5.89 5.29
CA ILE A 19 0.51 -4.85 6.19
C ILE A 19 -0.51 -4.60 7.30
N ASP A 20 -0.02 -4.53 8.53
CA ASP A 20 -0.76 -4.01 9.68
C ASP A 20 -0.56 -2.49 9.77
N GLY A 21 -1.67 -1.75 9.74
CA GLY A 21 -1.70 -0.29 9.74
C GLY A 21 -1.61 0.36 11.12
N ASP A 22 -1.54 -0.43 12.20
CA ASP A 22 -1.37 0.04 13.57
C ASP A 22 -2.42 1.09 14.00
N GLY A 23 -3.66 0.95 13.51
CA GLY A 23 -4.78 1.84 13.79
C GLY A 23 -4.64 3.25 13.19
N GLY A 24 -3.71 3.46 12.25
CA GLY A 24 -3.44 4.73 11.59
C GLY A 24 -4.46 5.12 10.52
N LEU A 25 -4.40 6.37 10.06
CA LEU A 25 -5.25 6.86 8.96
C LEU A 25 -4.87 6.19 7.65
N GLY A 26 -5.85 5.72 6.88
CA GLY A 26 -5.59 5.12 5.57
C GLY A 26 -4.85 6.07 4.61
N LEU A 27 -5.04 7.39 4.72
CA LEU A 27 -4.29 8.40 3.96
C LEU A 27 -2.78 8.40 4.24
N MET A 28 -2.35 8.00 5.43
CA MET A 28 -0.92 7.87 5.80
C MET A 28 -0.35 6.51 5.40
N ILE A 29 -1.21 5.49 5.34
CA ILE A 29 -0.84 4.09 5.13
C ILE A 29 -0.82 3.75 3.63
N ALA A 30 -1.80 4.24 2.86
CA ALA A 30 -1.99 3.90 1.46
C ALA A 30 -0.78 4.24 0.56
N PRO A 31 -0.11 5.40 0.70
CA PRO A 31 1.09 5.69 -0.10
C PRO A 31 2.21 4.68 0.15
N LYS A 32 2.46 4.33 1.42
CA LYS A 32 3.50 3.36 1.80
C LYS A 32 3.17 1.94 1.33
N ALA A 33 1.90 1.54 1.44
CA ALA A 33 1.42 0.25 0.92
C ALA A 33 1.59 0.15 -0.59
N MET A 34 1.32 1.25 -1.31
CA MET A 34 1.50 1.33 -2.75
C MET A 34 2.98 1.28 -3.15
N ASP A 35 3.88 1.95 -2.43
CA ASP A 35 5.33 1.86 -2.67
C ASP A 35 5.84 0.41 -2.58
N ILE A 36 5.32 -0.36 -1.61
CA ILE A 36 5.64 -1.80 -1.46
C ILE A 36 5.07 -2.60 -2.65
N ALA A 37 3.84 -2.33 -3.08
CA ALA A 37 3.24 -3.01 -4.23
C ALA A 37 4.07 -2.81 -5.50
N ILE A 38 4.59 -1.60 -5.72
CA ILE A 38 5.43 -1.29 -6.88
C ILE A 38 6.79 -1.97 -6.81
N ALA A 39 7.42 -1.95 -5.64
CA ALA A 39 8.71 -2.61 -5.46
C ALA A 39 8.61 -4.09 -5.87
N LYS A 40 7.54 -4.76 -5.44
CA LYS A 40 7.21 -6.13 -5.83
C LYS A 40 6.88 -6.27 -7.30
N ALA A 41 6.07 -5.38 -7.86
CA ALA A 41 5.74 -5.40 -9.29
C ALA A 41 6.98 -5.21 -10.18
N LYS A 42 7.95 -4.41 -9.76
CA LYS A 42 9.23 -4.24 -10.46
C LYS A 42 10.11 -5.49 -10.37
N GLU A 43 10.02 -6.23 -9.27
CA GLU A 43 10.83 -7.43 -9.05
C GLU A 43 10.30 -8.63 -9.84
N VAL A 44 8.99 -8.89 -9.80
CA VAL A 44 8.40 -10.11 -10.35
C VAL A 44 7.22 -9.87 -11.30
N GLY A 45 7.07 -8.64 -11.80
CA GLY A 45 6.06 -8.24 -12.78
C GLY A 45 4.68 -7.92 -12.21
N THR A 46 4.38 -8.34 -10.97
CA THR A 46 3.12 -8.04 -10.27
C THR A 46 3.34 -7.78 -8.78
N GLY A 47 2.49 -6.95 -8.19
CA GLY A 47 2.56 -6.58 -6.79
C GLY A 47 1.19 -6.34 -6.21
N VAL A 48 0.81 -7.08 -5.16
CA VAL A 48 -0.48 -6.94 -4.48
C VAL A 48 -0.26 -6.76 -2.98
N VAL A 49 -0.79 -5.69 -2.43
CA VAL A 49 -0.64 -5.38 -0.99
C VAL A 49 -2.01 -5.23 -0.34
N ALA A 50 -2.27 -6.05 0.68
CA ALA A 50 -3.43 -5.92 1.54
C ALA A 50 -3.06 -5.14 2.81
N VAL A 51 -3.92 -4.23 3.25
CA VAL A 51 -3.75 -3.49 4.51
C VAL A 51 -4.89 -3.87 5.46
N ARG A 52 -4.55 -4.16 6.72
CA ARG A 52 -5.51 -4.38 7.80
C ARG A 52 -5.24 -3.41 8.95
N ASN A 53 -6.19 -3.32 9.89
CA ASN A 53 -6.07 -2.49 11.10
C ASN A 53 -5.71 -1.02 10.76
N SER A 54 -6.45 -0.44 9.82
CA SER A 54 -6.30 0.94 9.36
C SER A 54 -7.66 1.64 9.30
N GLY A 55 -7.63 2.97 9.38
CA GLY A 55 -8.81 3.82 9.17
C GLY A 55 -9.12 4.07 7.68
N HIS A 56 -10.17 4.85 7.43
CA HIS A 56 -10.61 5.20 6.08
C HIS A 56 -9.48 5.85 5.26
N LEU A 57 -9.29 5.41 4.01
CA LEU A 57 -8.17 5.83 3.14
C LEU A 57 -8.48 7.01 2.20
N GLY A 58 -9.72 7.48 2.22
CA GLY A 58 -10.19 8.56 1.36
C GLY A 58 -10.49 8.04 -0.04
N ALA A 59 -10.26 8.86 -1.06
CA ALA A 59 -10.43 8.46 -2.45
C ALA A 59 -9.37 7.42 -2.84
N ALA A 60 -9.72 6.13 -2.85
CA ALA A 60 -8.81 5.04 -3.22
C ALA A 60 -8.13 5.27 -4.58
N GLY A 61 -8.90 5.75 -5.56
CA GLY A 61 -8.41 6.09 -6.88
C GLY A 61 -7.35 7.21 -6.90
N TYR A 62 -7.29 8.09 -5.91
CA TYR A 62 -6.24 9.09 -5.80
C TYR A 62 -4.87 8.43 -5.57
N HIS A 63 -4.80 7.45 -4.67
CA HIS A 63 -3.57 6.73 -4.36
C HIS A 63 -3.11 5.86 -5.54
N ALA A 64 -4.05 5.20 -6.23
CA ALA A 64 -3.77 4.48 -7.46
C ALA A 64 -3.26 5.42 -8.55
N MET A 65 -3.97 6.52 -8.84
CA MET A 65 -3.66 7.43 -9.94
C MET A 65 -2.37 8.23 -9.73
N MET A 66 -2.12 8.73 -8.51
CA MET A 66 -0.86 9.41 -8.18
C MET A 66 0.36 8.54 -8.46
N GLN A 67 0.18 7.22 -8.36
CA GLN A 67 1.26 6.30 -8.56
C GLN A 67 1.36 5.79 -10.01
N LEU A 68 0.23 5.54 -10.69
CA LEU A 68 0.20 5.27 -12.13
C LEU A 68 1.00 6.32 -12.93
N ILE A 69 0.80 7.60 -12.61
CA ILE A 69 1.47 8.74 -13.25
C ILE A 69 2.99 8.72 -13.05
N LYS A 70 3.49 8.14 -11.94
CA LYS A 70 4.91 8.13 -11.63
C LYS A 70 5.69 7.00 -12.31
N ILE A 71 5.04 5.89 -12.66
CA ILE A 71 5.76 4.62 -12.97
C ILE A 71 5.20 3.81 -14.15
N TRP A 72 4.24 4.33 -14.93
CA TRP A 72 3.70 3.64 -16.12
C TRP A 72 3.27 2.18 -15.88
N LEU A 73 2.76 1.88 -14.68
CA LEU A 73 2.17 0.58 -14.34
C LEU A 73 0.65 0.62 -14.47
N VAL A 74 -0.04 -0.50 -14.24
CA VAL A 74 -1.51 -0.59 -14.10
C VAL A 74 -1.82 -0.86 -12.63
N GLY A 75 -2.85 -0.20 -12.06
CA GLY A 75 -3.17 -0.21 -10.64
C GLY A 75 -4.67 -0.23 -10.43
N VAL A 76 -5.12 -1.03 -9.45
CA VAL A 76 -6.52 -1.27 -9.08
C VAL A 76 -6.69 -1.01 -7.59
#